data_AF-A0A350EQU6-F1
#
_entry.id   AF-A0A350EQU6-F1
#
_cell.length_a   1.000
_cell.length_b   1.000
_cell.length_c   1.000
_cell.angle_alpha   90.00
_cell.angle_beta   90.00
_cell.angle_gamma   90.00
#
_symmetry.space_group_name_H-M   'P 1'
#
loop_
_entity.id
_entity.type
_entity.pdbx_description
1 polymer ?
#
loop_
_entity_poly.entity_id
_entity_poly.type
_entity_poly.pdbx_seq_one_letter_code
_entity_poly.pdbx_strand_id
1 'polypeptide(L)'
;GVSAGSRFTVRGTIGQPDVGAPVLTGDNYSLTGGFWSVVGSLSLNLPKLAIASAGPGLASISWTPDPPGFLLQESSDLQPPNWLNAPSGTNNPVTVPASAASRFYRLFKP
;
A
#
# COMPACT_ATOMS: atom_id res chain seq x y z
N GLY A 1 -3.07 31.02 11.13
CA GLY A 1 -2.67 31.95 12.22
C GLY A 1 -1.90 33.10 11.60
N VAL A 2 -2.03 34.31 12.13
CA VAL A 2 -1.31 35.50 11.64
C VAL A 2 -0.35 35.94 12.75
N SER A 3 0.92 36.13 12.42
CA SER A 3 1.86 36.85 13.27
C SER A 3 2.37 38.04 12.48
N ALA A 4 2.29 39.24 13.06
CA ALA A 4 2.64 40.49 12.40
C ALA A 4 3.90 41.08 13.04
N GLY A 5 4.96 41.22 12.24
CA GLY A 5 6.15 41.99 12.55
C GLY A 5 6.59 42.72 11.28
N SER A 6 6.52 44.06 11.33
CA SER A 6 6.96 45.08 10.37
C SER A 6 7.17 44.71 8.87
N ARG A 7 6.38 45.37 8.02
CA ARG A 7 6.43 45.50 6.53
C ARG A 7 6.09 44.31 5.64
N PHE A 8 5.92 43.09 6.15
CA PHE A 8 5.45 41.96 5.33
C PHE A 8 4.21 41.32 5.93
N THR A 9 3.08 41.45 5.23
CA THR A 9 1.85 40.71 5.55
C THR A 9 1.78 39.50 4.64
N VAL A 10 1.99 38.30 5.20
CA VAL A 10 1.70 37.05 4.50
C VAL A 10 0.28 36.65 4.88
N ARG A 11 -0.66 36.81 3.95
CA ARG A 11 -2.00 36.22 4.02
C ARG A 11 -2.00 34.97 3.16
N GLY A 12 -2.02 33.80 3.80
CA GLY A 12 -2.27 32.52 3.15
C GLY A 12 -3.51 31.89 3.74
N THR A 13 -4.52 31.63 2.92
CA THR A 13 -5.64 30.75 3.30
C THR A 13 -5.17 29.33 3.04
N ILE A 14 -4.97 28.53 4.11
CA ILE A 14 -4.65 27.11 3.96
C ILE A 14 -5.90 26.45 3.37
N GLY A 15 -5.81 26.01 2.12
CA GLY A 15 -6.78 25.08 1.52
C GLY A 15 -7.72 25.61 0.43
N GLN A 16 -7.46 26.77 -0.19
CA GLN A 16 -8.28 27.19 -1.33
C GLN A 16 -7.60 26.83 -2.66
N PRO A 17 -8.20 26.00 -3.53
CA PRO A 17 -7.65 25.72 -4.86
C PRO A 17 -7.70 27.01 -5.69
N ASP A 18 -6.54 27.54 -6.04
CA ASP A 18 -6.46 28.66 -6.97
C ASP A 18 -6.61 28.11 -8.40
N VAL A 19 -7.73 28.49 -9.02
CA VAL A 19 -8.06 28.13 -10.40
C VAL A 19 -7.25 29.03 -11.32
N GLY A 20 -6.39 28.43 -12.15
CA GLY A 20 -5.73 29.11 -13.28
C GLY A 20 -4.61 30.06 -12.86
N ALA A 21 -3.36 29.61 -13.08
CA ALA A 21 -2.16 30.37 -12.79
C ALA A 21 -2.19 31.83 -13.30
N PRO A 22 -1.56 32.73 -12.55
CA PRO A 22 -0.58 33.62 -13.17
C PRO A 22 0.77 33.57 -12.43
N VAL A 23 1.86 33.60 -13.19
CA VAL A 23 3.21 33.87 -12.66
C VAL A 23 3.14 35.24 -11.98
N LEU A 24 3.37 35.29 -10.67
CA LEU A 24 3.51 36.55 -9.95
C LEU A 24 4.88 37.14 -10.30
N THR A 25 4.90 38.28 -10.97
CA THR A 25 6.12 39.02 -11.34
C THR A 25 6.36 40.18 -10.36
N GLY A 26 7.62 40.33 -9.93
CA GLY A 26 8.10 41.49 -9.20
C GLY A 26 9.54 41.79 -9.62
N ASP A 27 9.73 42.91 -10.32
CA ASP A 27 10.99 43.32 -10.95
C ASP A 27 11.72 42.17 -11.69
N ASN A 28 12.99 41.88 -11.37
CA ASN A 28 13.81 40.87 -12.06
C ASN A 28 13.54 39.41 -11.65
N TYR A 29 12.53 39.14 -10.80
CA TYR A 29 12.28 37.80 -10.26
C TYR A 29 10.88 37.32 -10.63
N SER A 30 10.82 36.19 -11.35
CA SER A 30 9.60 35.44 -11.55
C SER A 30 9.56 34.24 -10.60
N LEU A 31 8.44 34.09 -9.90
CA LEU A 31 8.16 32.88 -9.12
C LEU A 31 7.12 32.06 -9.88
N THR A 32 7.58 31.00 -10.53
CA THR A 32 6.69 29.92 -10.97
C THR A 32 6.29 29.12 -9.74
N GLY A 33 5.07 29.33 -9.26
CA GLY A 33 4.48 28.51 -8.22
C GLY A 33 4.25 27.09 -8.73
N GLY A 34 5.19 26.19 -8.45
CA GLY A 34 4.98 24.75 -8.60
C GLY A 34 4.17 24.23 -7.42
N PHE A 35 2.96 23.74 -7.69
CA PHE A 35 2.20 22.97 -6.71
C PHE A 35 3.00 21.70 -6.37
N TRP A 36 3.08 21.38 -5.07
CA TRP A 36 3.67 20.14 -4.59
C TRP A 36 3.16 18.99 -5.45
N SER A 37 4.12 18.27 -6.03
CA SER A 37 3.94 17.03 -6.77
C SER A 37 2.68 16.32 -6.28
N VAL A 38 1.74 16.08 -7.19
CA VAL A 38 0.68 15.09 -6.97
C VAL A 38 1.37 13.93 -6.29
N VAL A 39 1.05 13.70 -5.01
CA VAL A 39 1.36 12.44 -4.36
C VAL A 39 0.52 11.44 -5.14
N GLY A 40 1.08 10.95 -6.24
CA GLY A 40 0.52 9.84 -6.96
C GLY A 40 0.40 8.76 -5.92
N SER A 41 -0.82 8.30 -5.68
CA SER A 41 -1.03 7.08 -4.93
C SER A 41 -0.20 6.02 -5.64
N LEU A 42 0.97 5.69 -5.08
CA LEU A 42 1.73 4.55 -5.54
C LEU A 42 0.87 3.34 -5.18
N SER A 43 0.01 2.92 -6.09
CA SER A 43 -0.65 1.62 -6.01
C SER A 43 0.42 0.58 -6.29
N LEU A 44 1.19 0.28 -5.25
CA LEU A 44 2.11 -0.84 -5.28
C LEU A 44 1.22 -2.07 -5.50
N ASN A 45 1.35 -2.69 -6.68
CA ASN A 45 0.52 -3.79 -7.14
C ASN A 45 0.86 -5.09 -6.37
N LEU A 46 0.77 -5.04 -5.04
CA LEU A 46 1.06 -6.17 -4.18
C LEU A 46 -0.06 -7.19 -4.26
N PRO A 47 0.30 -8.48 -4.32
CA PRO A 47 -0.67 -9.54 -4.20
C PRO A 47 -1.34 -9.47 -2.82
N LYS A 48 -2.66 -9.45 -2.81
CA LYS A 48 -3.47 -9.58 -1.59
C LYS A 48 -3.85 -11.04 -1.43
N LEU A 49 -3.48 -11.64 -0.30
CA LEU A 49 -3.87 -13.01 0.06
C LEU A 49 -5.31 -13.03 0.58
N ALA A 50 -6.11 -13.98 0.08
CA ALA A 50 -7.48 -14.24 0.49
C ALA A 50 -7.62 -15.72 0.90
N ILE A 51 -8.49 -15.98 1.87
CA ILE A 51 -8.84 -17.32 2.33
C ILE A 51 -10.36 -17.45 2.32
N ALA A 52 -10.88 -18.49 1.67
CA ALA A 52 -12.30 -18.80 1.60
C ALA A 52 -12.55 -20.28 1.89
N SER A 53 -13.76 -20.64 2.32
CA SER A 53 -14.14 -22.06 2.44
C SER A 53 -14.20 -22.72 1.07
N ALA A 54 -13.61 -23.91 0.94
CA ALA A 54 -13.64 -24.73 -0.29
C ALA A 54 -14.54 -25.97 -0.13
N GLY A 55 -15.36 -26.02 0.91
CA GLY A 55 -16.17 -27.17 1.30
C GLY A 55 -15.86 -27.66 2.72
N PRO A 56 -16.50 -28.76 3.17
CA PRO A 56 -16.33 -29.30 4.51
C PRO A 56 -14.86 -29.65 4.79
N GLY A 57 -14.27 -29.02 5.80
CA GLY A 57 -12.87 -29.28 6.20
C GLY A 57 -11.82 -28.78 5.21
N LEU A 58 -12.17 -27.92 4.25
CA LEU A 58 -11.26 -27.40 3.24
C LEU A 58 -11.32 -25.87 3.18
N ALA A 59 -10.16 -25.25 2.96
CA ALA A 59 -10.02 -23.83 2.67
C ALA A 59 -9.27 -23.64 1.35
N SER A 60 -9.71 -22.68 0.55
CA SER A 60 -8.99 -22.19 -0.62
C SER A 60 -8.23 -20.92 -0.23
N ILE A 61 -6.94 -20.91 -0.52
CA ILE A 61 -6.06 -19.76 -0.38
C ILE A 61 -5.74 -19.27 -1.79
N SER A 62 -5.92 -17.98 -2.03
CA SER A 62 -5.63 -17.36 -3.32
C SER A 62 -4.99 -15.99 -3.12
N TRP A 63 -4.39 -15.45 -4.18
CA TRP A 63 -3.93 -14.07 -4.17
C TRP A 63 -4.14 -13.36 -5.49
N THR A 64 -4.37 -12.05 -5.42
CA THR A 64 -4.56 -11.21 -6.61
C THR A 64 -3.99 -9.82 -6.38
N PRO A 65 -3.25 -9.23 -7.33
CA PRO A 65 -2.72 -9.84 -8.57
C PRO A 65 -1.78 -11.03 -8.31
N ASP A 66 -1.38 -11.78 -9.34
CA ASP A 66 -0.39 -12.87 -9.24
C ASP A 66 0.92 -12.55 -9.98
N PRO A 67 1.73 -11.59 -9.47
CA PRO A 67 3.01 -11.27 -10.07
C PRO A 67 4.04 -12.39 -9.80
N PRO A 68 4.94 -12.66 -10.75
CA PRO A 68 5.94 -13.72 -10.58
C PRO A 68 6.88 -13.45 -9.40
N GLY A 69 7.30 -14.54 -8.77
CA GLY A 69 8.27 -14.55 -7.68
C GLY A 69 7.67 -14.50 -6.27
N PHE A 70 6.35 -14.44 -6.13
CA PHE A 70 5.70 -14.66 -4.83
C PHE A 70 5.40 -16.16 -4.64
N LEU A 71 5.71 -16.67 -3.45
CA LEU A 71 5.39 -18.02 -3.01
C LEU A 71 4.61 -17.97 -1.69
N LEU A 72 3.80 -19.00 -1.45
CA LEU A 72 3.07 -19.15 -0.20
C LEU A 72 3.99 -19.75 0.87
N GLN A 73 4.01 -19.12 2.05
CA GLN A 73 4.61 -19.70 3.26
C GLN A 73 3.54 -19.98 4.31
N GLU A 74 3.78 -21.02 5.09
CA GLU A 74 2.94 -21.40 6.22
C GLU A 74 3.74 -21.45 7.53
N SER A 75 3.03 -21.24 8.64
CA SER A 75 3.55 -21.44 9.99
C SER A 75 2.46 -21.97 10.92
N SER A 76 2.86 -22.74 11.93
CA SER A 76 1.96 -23.26 12.98
C SER A 76 1.84 -22.34 14.19
N ASP A 77 2.72 -21.35 14.33
CA ASP A 77 2.76 -20.42 15.46
C ASP A 77 3.24 -19.04 14.99
N LEU A 78 2.87 -18.00 15.72
CA LEU A 78 3.38 -16.63 15.55
C LEU A 78 4.33 -16.21 16.69
N GLN A 79 4.58 -17.07 17.69
CA GLN A 79 5.40 -16.75 18.87
C GLN A 79 6.36 -17.89 19.29
N PRO A 80 7.58 -17.97 18.73
CA PRO A 80 8.09 -17.22 17.59
C PRO A 80 7.62 -17.82 16.25
N PRO A 81 7.49 -17.01 15.19
CA PRO A 81 7.08 -17.53 13.89
C PRO A 81 8.20 -18.33 13.23
N ASN A 82 7.90 -19.54 12.78
CA ASN A 82 8.78 -20.34 11.92
C ASN A 82 8.12 -20.50 10.54
N TRP A 83 8.52 -19.67 9.58
CA TRP A 83 7.93 -19.65 8.24
C TRP A 83 8.61 -20.65 7.32
N LEU A 84 7.84 -21.61 6.81
CA LEU A 84 8.29 -22.60 5.85
C LEU A 84 7.56 -22.41 4.54
N ASN A 85 8.20 -22.79 3.42
CA ASN A 85 7.54 -22.76 2.13
C ASN A 85 6.41 -23.80 2.12
N ALA A 86 5.21 -23.37 1.74
CA ALA A 86 4.08 -24.27 1.61
C ALA A 86 4.30 -25.23 0.43
N PRO A 87 3.78 -26.48 0.48
CA PRO A 87 3.92 -27.45 -0.61
C PRO A 87 3.36 -26.96 -1.96
N SER A 88 2.46 -25.97 -1.96
CA SER A 88 1.92 -25.36 -3.17
C SER A 88 2.91 -24.49 -3.94
N GLY A 89 4.00 -24.04 -3.31
CA GLY A 89 4.96 -23.12 -3.92
C GLY A 89 4.30 -21.85 -4.43
N THR A 90 4.39 -21.61 -5.75
CA THR A 90 3.80 -20.46 -6.45
C THR A 90 2.39 -20.74 -7.00
N ASN A 91 1.80 -21.90 -6.73
CA ASN A 91 0.51 -22.28 -7.29
C ASN A 91 -0.64 -21.49 -6.66
N ASN A 92 -1.46 -20.85 -7.50
CA ASN A 92 -2.55 -19.97 -7.10
C ASN A 92 -3.79 -20.24 -7.97
N PRO A 93 -4.96 -20.56 -7.38
CA PRO A 93 -5.22 -20.80 -5.96
C PRO A 93 -4.68 -22.16 -5.47
N VAL A 94 -4.68 -22.38 -4.16
CA VAL A 94 -4.39 -23.67 -3.51
C VAL A 94 -5.52 -24.05 -2.56
N THR A 95 -5.88 -25.34 -2.53
CA THR A 95 -6.79 -25.89 -1.52
C THR A 95 -6.00 -26.60 -0.44
N VAL A 96 -6.24 -26.26 0.82
CA VAL A 96 -5.60 -26.84 2.00
C VAL A 96 -6.64 -27.42 2.97
N PRO A 97 -6.26 -28.42 3.78
CA PRO A 97 -7.12 -28.88 4.87
C PRO A 97 -7.35 -27.77 5.90
N ALA A 98 -8.61 -27.47 6.20
CA ALA A 98 -9.00 -26.64 7.33
C ALA A 98 -9.12 -27.52 8.58
N SER A 99 -7.98 -27.84 9.19
CA SER A 99 -7.92 -28.63 10.42
C SER A 99 -8.24 -27.79 11.67
N ALA A 100 -8.45 -28.45 12.82
CA ALA A 100 -8.75 -27.76 14.09
C ALA A 100 -7.58 -26.94 14.65
N ALA A 101 -6.35 -27.21 14.21
CA ALA A 101 -5.17 -26.45 14.61
C ALA A 101 -5.01 -25.21 13.73
N SER A 102 -4.70 -24.07 14.34
CA SER A 102 -4.44 -22.83 13.60
C SER A 102 -3.23 -22.98 12.67
N ARG A 103 -3.39 -22.56 11.42
CA ARG A 103 -2.30 -22.36 10.47
C ARG A 103 -2.30 -20.92 9.99
N PHE A 104 -1.12 -20.35 9.86
CA PHE A 104 -0.90 -18.98 9.43
C PHE A 104 -0.25 -18.98 8.06
N TYR A 105 -0.65 -18.05 7.19
CA TYR A 105 -0.20 -17.98 5.81
C TYR A 105 0.29 -16.57 5.47
N ARG A 106 1.36 -16.49 4.68
CA ARG A 106 1.83 -15.23 4.09
C ARG A 106 2.36 -15.45 2.68
N LEU A 107 2.40 -14.38 1.90
CA LEU A 107 3.15 -14.34 0.65
C LEU A 107 4.56 -13.87 0.93
N PHE A 108 5.53 -14.54 0.31
CA PHE A 108 6.94 -14.21 0.40
C PHE A 108 7.54 -14.08 -1.00
N LYS A 109 8.35 -13.04 -1.20
CA LYS A 109 9.17 -12.89 -2.41
C LYS A 109 10.63 -12.92 -1.95
N PRO A 110 11.42 -13.94 -2.37
CA PRO A 110 12.84 -14.04 -2.04
C PRO A 110 13.66 -12.81 -2.45
#